data_AF-A0A5B8VRN1-F1
#
_entry.id   AF-A0A5B8VRN1-F1
#
_cell.length_a   1.000
_cell.length_b   1.000
_cell.length_c   1.000
_cell.angle_alpha   90.00
_cell.angle_beta   90.00
_cell.angle_gamma   90.00
#
_symmetry.space_group_name_H-M   'P 1'
#
loop_
_entity.id
_entity.type
_entity.pdbx_description
1 polymer ?
#
loop_
_entity_poly.entity_id
_entity_poly.type
_entity_poly.pdbx_seq_one_letter_code
_entity_poly.pdbx_strand_id
1 'polypeptide(L)' 'MLNMKEAKALLIAVAHYNKVYALIIALMLDCGLRISEVPALEVGDIDFERSRLHVRESKRNKDRSIPTSKGVLG' A
#
# COMPACT_ATOMS: atom_id res chain seq x y z
N MET A 1 -17.74 -5.90 -6.05
CA MET A 1 -16.74 -4.83 -6.27
C MET A 1 -16.96 -3.79 -5.20
N LEU A 2 -15.95 -3.43 -4.40
CA LEU A 2 -16.09 -2.29 -3.48
C LEU A 2 -16.14 -1.00 -4.29
N ASN A 3 -17.06 -0.10 -3.91
CA ASN A 3 -17.04 1.26 -4.43
C ASN A 3 -16.12 2.18 -3.58
N MET A 4 -15.83 3.36 -4.11
CA MET A 4 -14.97 4.36 -3.44
C MET A 4 -15.48 4.78 -2.06
N LYS A 5 -16.78 4.77 -1.82
CA LYS A 5 -17.37 5.14 -0.51
C LYS A 5 -17.16 4.03 0.52
N GLU A 6 -17.39 2.78 0.12
CA GLU A 6 -17.18 1.59 0.95
C GLU A 6 -15.71 1.42 1.31
N ALA A 7 -14.80 1.59 0.35
CA ALA A 7 -13.36 1.50 0.58
C ALA A 7 -12.87 2.57 1.60
N LYS A 8 -13.35 3.82 1.47
CA LYS A 8 -13.04 4.89 2.43
C LYS A 8 -13.62 4.60 3.82
N ALA A 9 -14.87 4.15 3.90
CA ALA A 9 -15.50 3.80 5.17
C ALA A 9 -14.75 2.68 5.90
N LEU A 10 -14.34 1.64 5.16
CA LEU A 10 -13.51 0.56 5.70
C LEU A 10 -12.18 1.08 6.24
N LEU A 11 -11.48 1.92 5.46
CA LEU A 11 -10.19 2.47 5.87
C LEU A 11 -10.30 3.30 7.15
N ILE A 12 -11.32 4.15 7.26
CA ILE A 12 -11.58 4.97 8.46
C ILE A 12 -11.89 4.09 9.67
N ALA A 13 -12.77 3.09 9.50
CA ALA A 13 -13.13 2.18 10.58
C ALA A 13 -11.93 1.40 11.11
N VAL A 14 -11.07 0.91 10.21
CA VAL A 14 -9.84 0.19 10.60
C VAL A 14 -8.81 1.14 11.20
N ALA A 15 -8.67 2.37 10.70
CA ALA A 15 -7.72 3.36 11.25
C ALA A 15 -8.04 3.74 12.70
N HIS A 16 -9.31 3.76 13.09
CA HIS A 16 -9.72 3.97 14.48
C HIS A 16 -9.36 2.79 15.39
N TYR A 17 -9.29 1.58 14.84
CA TYR A 17 -8.96 0.37 15.59
C TYR A 17 -7.44 0.11 15.65
N ASN A 18 -6.77 0.12 14.49
CA ASN A 18 -5.35 -0.17 14.36
C ASN A 18 -4.75 0.50 13.10
N LYS A 19 -3.83 1.44 13.33
CA LYS A 19 -3.15 2.19 12.27
C LYS A 19 -2.30 1.31 11.35
N VAL A 20 -1.72 0.23 11.86
CA VAL A 20 -0.92 -0.71 11.06
C VAL A 20 -1.81 -1.42 10.05
N TYR A 21 -2.98 -1.91 10.46
CA TYR A 21 -3.93 -2.54 9.54
C TYR A 21 -4.50 -1.56 8.52
N ALA A 22 -4.74 -0.32 8.93
CA ALA A 22 -5.17 0.72 8.00
C ALA A 22 -4.10 0.99 6.94
N LEU A 23 -2.82 1.05 7.33
CA LEU A 23 -1.70 1.22 6.40
C LEU A 23 -1.61 0.04 5.41
N ILE A 24 -1.73 -1.20 5.89
CA ILE A 24 -1.75 -2.40 5.02
C ILE A 24 -2.87 -2.29 3.98
N ILE A 25 -4.08 -1.95 4.41
CA ILE A 25 -5.23 -1.81 3.50
C ILE A 25 -5.02 -0.65 2.51
N ALA A 26 -4.51 0.49 2.96
CA ALA A 26 -4.22 1.63 2.10
C ALA A 26 -3.19 1.28 1.02
N LEU A 27 -2.10 0.61 1.41
CA LEU A 27 -1.06 0.12 0.51
C LEU A 27 -1.64 -0.86 -0.53
N MET A 28 -2.51 -1.79 -0.12
CA MET A 28 -3.16 -2.71 -1.06
C MET A 28 -4.14 -2.01 -2.02
N LEU A 29 -4.90 -1.02 -1.54
CA LEU A 29 -5.90 -0.31 -2.34
C LEU A 29 -5.28 0.69 -3.31
N ASP A 30 -4.28 1.47 -2.86
CA ASP A 30 -3.68 2.55 -3.65
C ASP A 30 -2.51 2.06 -4.52
N CYS A 31 -1.66 1.20 -3.96
CA CYS A 31 -0.48 0.69 -4.68
C CYS A 31 -0.74 -0.68 -5.34
N GLY A 32 -1.93 -1.27 -5.18
CA GLY A 32 -2.25 -2.57 -5.79
C GLY A 32 -1.35 -3.72 -5.32
N LEU A 33 -0.83 -3.62 -4.09
CA LEU A 33 -0.01 -4.66 -3.48
C LEU A 33 -0.83 -5.93 -3.22
N ARG A 34 -0.20 -7.07 -3.44
CA ARG A 34 -0.74 -8.36 -3.02
C ARG A 34 -0.51 -8.54 -1.53
N ILE A 35 -1.36 -9.33 -0.87
CA ILE A 35 -1.26 -9.61 0.56
C ILE A 35 0.12 -10.14 0.98
N SER A 36 0.79 -10.90 0.11
CA SER A 36 2.13 -11.44 0.34
C SER A 36 3.25 -10.42 0.12
N GLU A 37 3.00 -9.35 -0.64
CA GLU A 37 3.99 -8.30 -0.93
C GLU A 37 4.09 -7.31 0.23
N VAL A 38 3.00 -7.08 0.98
CA VAL A 38 2.97 -6.13 2.11
C VAL A 38 3.95 -6.50 3.25
N PRO A 39 3.98 -7.74 3.78
CA PRO A 39 4.92 -8.09 4.85
C PRO A 39 6.38 -8.20 4.38
N ALA A 40 6.62 -8.22 3.06
CA ALA A 40 7.97 -8.28 2.48
C ALA A 40 8.57 -6.88 2.21
N LEU A 41 7.80 -5.82 2.41
CA LEU A 41 8.27 -4.44 2.23
C LEU A 41 9.27 -4.06 3.31
N GLU A 42 10.40 -3.49 2.88
CA GLU A 42 11.36 -2.84 3.76
C GLU A 42 11.25 -1.32 3.67
N VAL A 43 11.77 -0.60 4.67
CA VAL A 43 11.79 0.86 4.67
C VAL A 43 12.54 1.41 3.45
N GLY A 44 13.61 0.73 3.02
CA GLY A 44 14.40 1.10 1.84
C GLY A 44 13.66 0.93 0.51
N ASP A 45 12.53 0.23 0.49
CA ASP A 45 11.70 0.09 -0.71
C ASP A 45 10.84 1.34 -0.97
N ILE A 46 10.80 2.29 -0.03
CA ILE A 46 9.97 3.49 -0.10
C ILE A 46 10.82 4.71 -0.44
N ASP A 47 10.58 5.29 -1.61
CA ASP A 47 11.16 6.57 -2.03
C ASP A 47 10.14 7.69 -1.77
N PHE A 48 10.28 8.37 -0.64
CA PHE A 48 9.40 9.48 -0.25
C PHE A 48 9.59 10.73 -1.12
N GLU A 49 10.81 10.98 -1.62
CA GLU A 49 11.10 12.15 -2.45
C GLU A 49 10.42 12.04 -3.81
N ARG A 50 10.47 10.84 -4.41
CA ARG A 50 9.88 10.57 -5.72
C ARG A 50 8.46 10.02 -5.64
N SER A 51 7.95 9.79 -4.43
CA SER A 51 6.65 9.13 -4.18
C SER A 51 6.54 7.82 -4.97
N ARG A 52 7.47 6.90 -4.69
CA ARG A 52 7.52 5.59 -5.35
C ARG A 52 7.70 4.48 -4.33
N LEU A 53 7.10 3.34 -4.62
CA LEU A 53 7.27 2.10 -3.89
C LEU A 53 7.95 1.06 -4.81
N HIS A 54 9.04 0.48 -4.35
CA HIS A 54 9.69 -0.65 -5.00
C HIS A 54 9.11 -1.96 -4.45
N VAL A 55 8.63 -2.84 -5.32
CA VAL A 55 8.14 -4.15 -4.92
C VAL A 55 9.10 -5.20 -5.46
N ARG A 56 9.88 -5.77 -4.55
CA ARG A 56 10.85 -6.84 -4.79
C ARG A 56 10.14 -8.17 -5.05
N GLU A 57 10.74 -9.04 -5.87
CA GLU A 57 10.30 -10.43 -6.07
C GLU A 57 8.83 -10.60 -6.52
N SER A 58 8.30 -9.62 -7.25
CA SER A 58 6.98 -9.75 -7.87
C SER A 58 6.97 -10.89 -8.92
N LYS A 59 5.78 -11.39 -9.31
CA LYS A 59 5.58 -12.56 -10.20
C LYS A 59 6.70 -12.72 -11.25
N ARG A 60 7.31 -13.91 -11.29
CA ARG A 60 8.45 -14.27 -12.17
C ARG A 60 9.76 -13.55 -11.84
N ASN A 61 9.96 -13.18 -10.58
CA ASN A 61 11.18 -12.54 -10.08
C ASN A 61 11.48 -11.21 -10.79
N LYS A 62 10.41 -10.46 -11.11
CA LYS A 62 10.52 -9.14 -11.74
C LYS A 62 10.07 -8.08 -10.76
N ASP A 63 11.01 -7.23 -10.39
CA ASP A 63 10.74 -6.04 -9.63
C ASP A 63 9.85 -5.08 -10.40
N ARG A 64 9.03 -4.33 -9.67
CA ARG A 64 8.25 -3.23 -10.24
C ARG A 64 8.27 -2.04 -9.31
N SER A 65 8.25 -0.85 -9.90
CA SER A 65 8.17 0.40 -9.16
C SER A 65 6.80 1.05 -9.39
N ILE A 66 6.08 1.28 -8.30
CA ILE A 66 4.69 1.73 -8.26
C ILE A 66 4.68 3.20 -7.82
N PRO A 67 4.02 4.11 -8.55
CA PRO A 67 3.81 5.47 -8.04
C PRO A 67 2.87 5.42 -6.84
N THR A 68 3.23 6.10 -5.76
CA THR A 68 2.39 6.21 -4.57
C THR A 68 1.70 7.57 -4.58
N SER A 69 0.45 7.62 -4.11
CA SER A 69 -0.18 8.92 -3.86
C SER A 69 0.39 9.51 -2.57
N LYS A 70 0.50 10.85 -2.53
CA LYS A 70 0.96 11.55 -1.32
C LYS A 70 0.10 11.24 -0.08
N GLY A 71 -1.14 10.78 -0.26
CA GLY A 71 -2.04 10.48 0.85
C GLY A 71 -1.77 9.15 1.56
N VAL A 72 -0.95 8.26 1.00
CA VAL A 72 -0.62 6.96 1.62
C VAL A 72 0.72 6.99 2.36
N LEU A 73 1.67 7.81 1.88
CA LEU A 73 3.02 7.91 2.44
C LEU A 73 3.35 9.28 3.06
N GLY A 74 2.42 10.23 3.03
CA GLY A 74 2.59 11.61 3.51
C GLY A 74 1.48 12.06 4.44
#